data_AF-Q3IUV6-F1
#
_entry.id   AF-Q3IUV6-F1
#
_cell.length_a   1.000
_cell.length_b   1.000
_cell.length_c   1.000
_cell.angle_alpha   90.00
_cell.angle_beta   90.00
_cell.angle_gamma   90.00
#
_symmetry.space_group_name_H-M   'P 1'
#
loop_
_entity.id
_entity.type
_entity.pdbx_description
1 polymer ?
#
loop_
_entity_poly.entity_id
_entity_poly.type
_entity_poly.pdbx_seq_one_letter_code
_entity_poly.pdbx_strand_id
1 'polypeptide(L)'
;MNRRTLILGAAAALAPLPAVADPSAPVGLILVGASWCPFCKGAAQALHAAAGPAGLPVLVASHDGRPIPPFEEFVDARGHPLAAGVRQWPTLLFVHLPSQRVFATIEGFRNARAYLGQVRATLTAAREAGYA
;
A
#
# COMPACT_ATOMS: atom_id res chain seq x y z
N MET A 1 -56.67 19.07 -45.36
CA MET A 1 -55.92 18.28 -44.34
C MET A 1 -54.43 18.39 -44.62
N ASN A 2 -53.68 18.79 -43.59
CA ASN A 2 -52.39 19.46 -43.68
C ASN A 2 -51.20 18.50 -43.81
N ARG A 3 -50.08 19.08 -44.28
CA ARG A 3 -48.85 18.44 -44.76
C ARG A 3 -47.94 17.90 -43.64
N ARG A 4 -47.24 16.82 -44.00
CA ARG A 4 -45.99 16.21 -43.49
C ARG A 4 -45.03 17.15 -42.75
N THR A 5 -44.45 16.70 -41.62
CA THR A 5 -43.00 16.82 -41.33
C THR A 5 -42.57 15.84 -40.23
N LEU A 6 -41.52 15.06 -40.51
CA LEU A 6 -40.75 14.20 -39.60
C LEU A 6 -39.81 15.04 -38.73
N ILE A 7 -39.62 14.68 -37.46
CA ILE A 7 -38.33 14.87 -36.75
C ILE A 7 -38.10 13.66 -35.82
N LEU A 8 -37.06 12.88 -36.15
CA LEU A 8 -36.37 11.94 -35.27
C LEU A 8 -35.66 12.74 -34.16
N GLY A 9 -35.86 12.35 -32.89
CA GLY A 9 -35.08 12.84 -31.76
C GLY A 9 -34.50 11.68 -30.96
N ALA A 10 -33.29 11.25 -31.31
CA ALA A 10 -32.47 10.40 -30.47
C ALA A 10 -31.70 11.29 -29.49
N ALA A 11 -31.91 11.13 -28.20
CA ALA A 11 -31.09 11.74 -27.16
C ALA A 11 -30.67 10.65 -26.18
N ALA A 12 -29.42 10.21 -26.32
CA ALA A 12 -28.73 9.35 -25.38
C ALA A 12 -28.57 10.09 -24.05
N ALA A 13 -29.19 9.58 -22.98
CA ALA A 13 -28.88 10.03 -21.63
C ALA A 13 -27.76 9.15 -21.07
N LEU A 14 -26.57 9.73 -21.12
CA LEU A 14 -25.29 9.36 -20.52
C LEU A 14 -25.42 8.43 -19.29
N ALA A 15 -24.75 7.29 -19.39
CA ALA A 15 -24.45 6.38 -18.29
C ALA A 15 -23.75 7.13 -17.13
N PRO A 16 -23.91 6.68 -15.87
CA PRO A 16 -23.06 7.14 -14.78
C PRO A 16 -21.60 6.81 -15.14
N LEU A 17 -20.80 7.86 -15.36
CA LEU A 17 -19.34 7.72 -15.40
C LEU A 17 -18.91 7.21 -14.01
N PRO A 18 -18.06 6.17 -13.92
CA PRO A 18 -17.45 5.81 -12.65
C PRO A 18 -16.72 7.04 -12.11
N ALA A 19 -16.93 7.34 -10.83
CA ALA A 19 -16.14 8.34 -10.13
C ALA A 19 -14.67 7.99 -10.32
N VAL A 20 -13.95 8.84 -11.05
CA VAL A 20 -12.52 8.68 -11.29
C VAL A 20 -11.84 8.93 -9.94
N ALA A 21 -11.30 7.87 -9.33
CA ALA A 21 -10.47 7.99 -8.14
C ALA A 21 -9.23 8.84 -8.50
N ASP A 22 -8.93 9.82 -7.65
CA ASP A 22 -7.72 10.64 -7.75
C ASP A 22 -6.47 9.76 -7.48
N PRO A 23 -5.43 9.75 -8.35
CA PRO A 23 -4.51 8.63 -8.55
C PRO A 23 -3.17 8.73 -7.78
N SER A 24 -3.11 9.52 -6.70
CA SER A 24 -1.91 9.67 -5.88
C SER A 24 -1.76 8.50 -4.88
N ALA A 25 -1.28 7.36 -5.39
CA ALA A 25 -0.90 6.12 -4.66
C ALA A 25 -1.51 5.98 -3.25
N PRO A 26 -2.76 5.49 -3.12
CA PRO A 26 -3.46 5.46 -1.84
C PRO A 26 -2.90 4.41 -0.87
N VAL A 27 -1.84 3.69 -1.25
CA VAL A 27 -1.24 2.61 -0.47
C VAL A 27 0.14 3.02 0.03
N GLY A 28 0.32 2.99 1.34
CA GLY A 28 1.63 3.05 2.00
C GLY A 28 2.00 1.74 2.66
N LEU A 29 3.30 1.59 2.93
CA LEU A 29 3.86 0.41 3.59
C LEU A 29 4.45 0.80 4.94
N ILE A 30 4.19 0.00 5.97
CA ILE A 30 4.86 0.14 7.27
C ILE A 30 5.64 -1.13 7.58
N LEU A 31 6.97 -1.05 7.61
CA LEU A 31 7.82 -2.15 8.08
C LEU A 31 7.95 -2.04 9.60
N VAL A 32 7.38 -3.00 10.32
CA VAL A 32 7.53 -3.11 11.78
C VAL A 32 8.63 -4.11 12.10
N GLY A 33 9.60 -3.69 12.91
CA GLY A 33 10.71 -4.56 13.29
C GLY A 33 11.61 -3.97 14.38
N ALA A 34 12.78 -4.57 14.55
CA ALA A 34 13.81 -4.09 15.49
C ALA A 34 15.19 -4.08 14.81
N SER A 35 16.08 -3.17 15.23
CA SER A 35 17.40 -2.99 14.63
C SER A 35 18.32 -4.21 14.77
N TRP A 36 18.14 -5.03 15.82
CA TRP A 36 18.92 -6.25 16.06
C TRP A 36 18.42 -7.47 15.27
N CYS A 37 17.21 -7.41 14.70
CA CYS A 37 16.57 -8.54 14.03
C CYS A 37 17.16 -8.74 12.61
N PRO A 38 17.81 -9.88 12.32
CA PRO A 38 18.46 -10.11 11.03
C PRO A 38 17.46 -10.20 9.87
N PHE A 39 16.30 -10.81 10.10
CA PHE A 39 15.21 -10.89 9.12
C PHE A 39 14.64 -9.52 8.79
N CYS A 40 14.59 -8.61 9.77
CA CYS A 40 14.12 -7.24 9.61
C CYS A 40 15.07 -6.43 8.72
N LYS A 41 16.40 -6.63 8.87
CA LYS A 41 17.40 -6.04 7.96
C LYS A 41 17.24 -6.55 6.53
N GLY A 42 17.01 -7.86 6.36
CA GLY A 42 16.76 -8.45 5.04
C GLY A 42 15.50 -7.89 4.37
N ALA A 43 14.40 -7.76 5.12
CA ALA A 43 13.17 -7.15 4.64
C ALA A 43 13.35 -5.67 4.29
N ALA A 44 14.05 -4.91 5.15
CA ALA A 44 14.37 -3.50 4.92
C ALA A 44 15.19 -3.29 3.65
N GLN A 45 16.25 -4.09 3.45
CA GLN A 45 17.05 -4.04 2.22
C GLN A 45 16.23 -4.33 0.96
N ALA A 46 15.39 -5.38 1.01
CA ALA A 46 14.53 -5.73 -0.11
C ALA A 46 13.52 -4.61 -0.43
N LEU A 47 12.88 -4.03 0.59
CA LEU A 47 11.94 -2.91 0.41
C LEU A 47 12.63 -1.67 -0.12
N HIS A 48 13.77 -1.29 0.45
CA HIS A 48 14.50 -0.10 0.01
C HIS A 48 14.89 -0.18 -1.47
N ALA A 49 15.30 -1.36 -1.94
CA ALA A 49 15.65 -1.57 -3.34
C ALA A 49 14.45 -1.52 -4.30
N ALA A 50 13.23 -1.84 -3.83
CA ALA A 50 12.06 -2.00 -4.69
C ALA A 50 11.04 -0.85 -4.58
N ALA A 51 10.84 -0.28 -3.40
CA ALA A 51 9.78 0.66 -3.11
C ALA A 51 10.05 2.06 -3.68
N GLY A 52 11.29 2.54 -3.59
CA GLY A 52 11.70 3.85 -4.13
C GLY A 52 11.42 3.98 -5.63
N PRO A 53 11.94 3.07 -6.49
CA PRO A 53 11.63 3.07 -7.92
C PRO A 53 10.14 2.91 -8.26
N ALA A 54 9.36 2.28 -7.38
CA ALA A 54 7.92 2.08 -7.53
C ALA A 54 7.07 3.25 -7.01
N GLY A 55 7.69 4.29 -6.42
CA GLY A 55 6.97 5.40 -5.81
C GLY A 55 6.14 5.01 -4.60
N LEU A 56 6.46 3.89 -3.94
CA LEU A 56 5.72 3.39 -2.77
C LEU A 56 6.26 4.04 -1.50
N PRO A 57 5.44 4.78 -0.73
CA PRO A 57 5.88 5.35 0.53
C PRO A 57 6.08 4.24 1.56
N VAL A 58 7.25 4.23 2.20
CA VAL A 58 7.63 3.28 3.24
C VAL A 58 7.93 4.03 4.53
N LEU A 59 7.28 3.62 5.62
CA LEU A 59 7.60 4.03 6.98
C LEU A 59 8.22 2.85 7.72
N VAL A 60 9.30 3.09 8.48
CA VAL A 60 9.84 2.08 9.41
C VAL A 60 9.34 2.36 10.81
N ALA A 61 8.64 1.40 11.41
CA ALA A 61 8.24 1.42 12.80
C ALA A 61 9.19 0.53 13.61
N SER A 62 10.10 1.16 14.36
CA SER A 62 11.12 0.47 15.14
C SER A 62 10.64 0.18 16.56
N HIS A 63 10.75 -1.06 17.00
CA HIS A 63 10.35 -1.48 18.34
C HIS A 63 11.41 -1.22 19.41
N ASP A 64 12.68 -1.12 19.00
CA ASP A 64 13.82 -0.86 19.88
C ASP A 64 14.33 0.58 19.79
N GLY A 65 13.59 1.47 19.11
CA GLY A 65 13.90 2.90 19.01
C GLY A 65 15.19 3.20 18.25
N ARG A 66 15.57 2.31 17.33
CA ARG A 66 16.80 2.41 16.51
C ARG A 66 16.48 2.21 15.03
N PRO A 67 17.27 2.81 14.12
CA PRO A 67 17.08 2.64 12.69
C PRO A 67 17.27 1.17 12.27
N ILE A 68 16.58 0.78 11.20
CA ILE A 68 16.75 -0.54 10.57
C ILE A 68 17.37 -0.29 9.19
N PRO A 69 18.69 -0.45 9.04
CA PRO A 69 19.37 -0.14 7.77
C PRO A 69 18.75 -0.88 6.58
N PRO A 70 18.64 -0.22 5.41
CA PRO A 70 19.19 1.09 5.07
C PRO A 70 18.28 2.30 5.42
N PHE A 71 17.13 2.10 6.07
CA PHE A 71 16.28 3.21 6.47
C PHE A 71 16.83 3.90 7.72
N GLU A 72 17.12 5.19 7.60
CA GLU A 72 17.61 6.02 8.72
C GLU A 72 16.45 6.63 9.52
N GLU A 73 15.37 7.00 8.84
CA GLU A 73 14.16 7.52 9.45
C GLU A 73 13.27 6.39 9.98
N PHE A 74 12.77 6.58 11.20
CA PHE A 74 11.85 5.64 11.82
C PHE A 74 10.95 6.35 12.84
N VAL A 75 9.87 5.67 13.21
CA VAL A 75 9.00 6.05 14.33
C VAL A 75 9.02 4.96 15.40
N ASP A 76 8.66 5.28 16.64
CA ASP A 76 8.50 4.28 17.70
C ASP A 76 7.27 3.40 17.42
N ALA A 77 7.50 2.11 17.17
CA ALA A 77 6.42 1.16 16.92
C ALA A 77 5.44 1.05 18.09
N ARG A 78 5.91 1.22 19.34
CA ARG A 78 5.11 0.99 20.56
C ARG A 78 4.05 2.07 20.77
N GLY A 79 4.29 3.27 20.23
CA GLY A 79 3.34 4.40 20.28
C GLY A 79 2.57 4.62 18.97
N HIS A 80 2.90 3.89 17.90
CA HIS A 80 2.31 4.12 16.59
C HIS A 80 0.91 3.46 16.46
N PRO A 81 -0.13 4.19 16.03
CA PRO A 81 -1.53 3.71 16.06
C PRO A 81 -1.76 2.44 15.25
N LEU A 82 -1.00 2.23 14.18
CA LEU A 82 -1.12 1.04 13.32
C LEU A 82 -0.10 -0.07 13.62
N ALA A 83 0.94 0.21 14.44
CA ALA A 83 2.04 -0.73 14.65
C ALA A 83 2.20 -1.22 16.10
N ALA A 84 1.58 -0.55 17.08
CA ALA A 84 1.71 -0.89 18.51
C ALA A 84 1.25 -2.32 18.84
N GLY A 85 0.29 -2.85 18.08
CA GLY A 85 -0.23 -4.21 18.25
C GLY A 85 0.64 -5.32 17.65
N VAL A 86 1.66 -4.99 16.85
CA VAL A 86 2.46 -6.00 16.15
C VAL A 86 3.45 -6.66 17.11
N ARG A 87 3.33 -7.98 17.26
CA ARG A 87 4.17 -8.80 18.15
C ARG A 87 5.18 -9.70 17.43
N GLN A 88 5.06 -9.82 16.11
CA GLN A 88 5.96 -10.65 15.29
C GLN A 88 6.75 -9.76 14.34
N TRP A 89 8.05 -10.03 14.18
CA TRP A 89 8.94 -9.23 13.34
C TRP A 89 9.76 -10.10 12.37
N PRO A 90 10.04 -9.60 11.14
CA PRO A 90 9.44 -8.40 10.57
C PRO A 90 7.96 -8.60 10.23
N THR A 91 7.16 -7.56 10.31
CA THR A 91 5.81 -7.53 9.73
C THR A 91 5.70 -6.32 8.83
N LEU A 92 5.23 -6.51 7.60
CA LEU A 92 4.90 -5.43 6.68
C LEU A 92 3.40 -5.20 6.68
N LEU A 93 2.97 -3.98 6.98
CA LEU A 93 1.58 -3.56 6.91
C LEU A 93 1.35 -2.81 5.60
N PHE A 94 0.24 -3.13 4.93
CA PHE A 94 -0.25 -2.39 3.76
C PHE A 94 -1.38 -1.48 4.22
N VAL A 95 -1.20 -0.18 4.06
CA VAL A 95 -2.05 0.85 4.63
C VAL A 95 -2.73 1.63 3.52
N HIS A 96 -4.06 1.70 3.56
CA HIS A 96 -4.80 2.67 2.77
C HIS A 96 -4.68 4.04 3.43
N LEU A 97 -3.89 4.93 2.83
CA LEU A 97 -3.51 6.23 3.38
C LEU A 97 -4.72 7.14 3.65
N PRO A 98 -5.72 7.28 2.75
CA PRO A 98 -6.87 8.15 3.02
C PRO A 98 -7.68 7.72 4.25
N SER A 99 -7.85 6.41 4.45
CA SER A 99 -8.63 5.88 5.59
C SER A 99 -7.78 5.46 6.78
N GLN A 100 -6.45 5.61 6.70
CA GLN A 100 -5.48 5.15 7.71
C GLN A 100 -5.74 3.70 8.17
N ARG A 101 -6.12 2.81 7.25
CA ARG A 101 -6.53 1.43 7.57
C ARG A 101 -5.53 0.43 7.02
N VAL A 102 -5.08 -0.50 7.86
CA VAL A 102 -4.35 -1.68 7.40
C VAL A 102 -5.33 -2.62 6.69
N PHE A 103 -5.07 -2.95 5.43
CA PHE A 103 -5.92 -3.87 4.65
C PHE A 103 -5.25 -5.20 4.33
N ALA A 104 -3.92 -5.29 4.47
CA ALA A 104 -3.17 -6.53 4.32
C ALA A 104 -1.89 -6.51 5.15
N THR A 105 -1.35 -7.68 5.44
CA THR A 105 -0.11 -7.86 6.19
C THR A 105 0.74 -8.99 5.59
N ILE A 106 2.05 -8.85 5.69
CA ILE A 106 3.01 -9.94 5.44
C ILE A 106 3.84 -10.14 6.70
N GLU A 107 3.82 -11.35 7.24
CA GLU A 107 4.60 -11.72 8.42
C GLU A 107 5.86 -12.50 8.03
N GLY A 108 6.99 -12.13 8.64
CA GLY A 108 8.28 -12.76 8.45
C GLY A 108 8.99 -12.39 7.15
N PHE A 109 10.19 -12.93 6.99
CA PHE A 109 11.02 -12.74 5.81
C PHE A 109 11.80 -14.02 5.52
N ARG A 110 11.42 -14.75 4.45
CA ARG A 110 12.12 -15.97 4.03
C ARG A 110 13.37 -15.64 3.20
N ASN A 111 13.18 -14.86 2.15
CA ASN A 111 14.23 -14.34 1.27
C ASN A 111 13.64 -13.21 0.40
N ALA A 112 14.51 -12.40 -0.21
CA ALA A 112 14.11 -11.22 -0.98
C ALA A 112 13.15 -11.56 -2.14
N ARG A 113 13.40 -12.65 -2.88
CA ARG A 113 12.56 -13.04 -4.03
C ARG A 113 11.14 -13.37 -3.59
N ALA A 114 10.99 -14.25 -2.59
CA ALA A 114 9.67 -14.65 -2.10
C ALA A 114 8.93 -13.47 -1.47
N TYR A 115 9.64 -12.65 -0.69
CA TYR A 115 9.07 -11.50 -0.01
C TYR A 115 8.59 -10.43 -1.00
N LEU A 116 9.41 -10.03 -1.98
CA LEU A 116 9.00 -9.08 -3.02
C LEU A 116 7.91 -9.65 -3.94
N GLY A 117 7.89 -10.97 -4.15
CA GLY A 117 6.78 -11.64 -4.82
C GLY A 117 5.45 -11.45 -4.09
N GLN A 118 5.43 -11.62 -2.77
CA GLN A 118 4.25 -11.39 -1.93
C GLN A 118 3.85 -9.90 -1.91
N VAL A 119 4.82 -8.99 -1.81
CA VAL A 119 4.55 -7.54 -1.87
C VAL A 119 3.87 -7.17 -3.18
N ARG A 120 4.43 -7.62 -4.32
CA ARG A 120 3.86 -7.38 -5.65
C ARG A 120 2.45 -7.95 -5.76
N ALA A 121 2.25 -9.21 -5.36
CA ALA A 121 0.94 -9.85 -5.42
C ALA A 121 -0.11 -9.08 -4.59
N THR A 122 0.28 -8.62 -3.40
CA THR A 122 -0.60 -7.85 -2.51
C THR A 122 -0.96 -6.49 -3.11
N LEU A 123 -0.01 -5.79 -3.72
CA LEU A 123 -0.27 -4.52 -4.41
C LEU A 123 -1.16 -4.70 -5.65
N THR A 124 -0.98 -5.79 -6.40
CA THR A 124 -1.87 -6.11 -7.53
C THR A 124 -3.30 -6.34 -7.04
N ALA A 125 -3.49 -7.17 -6.01
CA ALA A 125 -4.81 -7.41 -5.42
C ALA A 125 -5.43 -6.12 -4.84
N ALA A 126 -4.61 -5.23 -4.26
CA ALA A 126 -5.07 -3.94 -3.75
C ALA A 126 -5.65 -3.04 -4.85
N ARG A 127 -4.99 -2.99 -6.02
CA ARG A 127 -5.49 -2.27 -7.20
C ARG A 127 -6.81 -2.84 -7.70
N GLU A 128 -6.91 -4.16 -7.79
CA GLU A 128 -8.15 -4.85 -8.21
C GLU A 128 -9.32 -4.59 -7.24
N ALA A 129 -9.02 -4.41 -5.96
CA ALA A 129 -10.00 -4.06 -4.93
C ALA A 129 -10.30 -2.56 -4.80
N GLY A 130 -9.70 -1.71 -5.65
CA GLY A 130 -9.95 -0.26 -5.67
C GLY A 130 -9.20 0.55 -4.60
N TYR A 131 -8.12 0.01 -4.04
CA TYR A 131 -7.22 0.75 -3.13
C TYR A 131 -6.14 1.54 -3.86
N ALA A 132 -5.98 1.39 -5.18
CA ALA A 132 -4.95 2.05 -5.99
C ALA A 132 -5.29 2.03 -7.48
#